data_AF-A0A521PFN6-F1
#
_entry.id   AF-A0A521PFN6-F1
#
_cell.length_a   1.000
_cell.length_b   1.000
_cell.length_c   1.000
_cell.angle_alpha   90.00
_cell.angle_beta   90.00
_cell.angle_gamma   90.00
#
_symmetry.space_group_name_H-M   'P 1'
#
loop_
_entity.id
_entity.type
_entity.pdbx_description
1 polymer ?
#
loop_
_entity_poly.entity_id
_entity_poly.type
_entity_poly.pdbx_seq_one_letter_code
_entity_poly.pdbx_strand_id
1 'polypeptide(L)'
;MRLQNELASAPNLALRMGDVRIGGWQVRESAMDKLTRAPRALTANDLKPNLRQKGVDIRIGLDIARLSLNDTVRSLVVVTADTDFVPAFKFARREGIKVYLDSLGKRVLPALIEHSDLRLSEIPTHDEVKRERQRRRRQRVRERRETSATEAE
;
A
#
# COMPACT_ATOMS: atom_id res chain seq x y z
N MET A 1 -3.04 10.82 14.60
CA MET A 1 -1.99 11.84 14.69
C MET A 1 -0.91 11.51 15.70
N ARG A 2 -1.23 10.89 16.86
CA ARG A 2 -0.21 10.52 17.87
C ARG A 2 0.97 9.71 17.30
N LEU A 3 0.69 8.61 16.59
CA LEU A 3 1.75 7.78 15.99
C LEU A 3 2.59 8.53 14.96
N GLN A 4 1.97 9.35 14.10
CA GLN A 4 2.72 10.11 13.09
C GLN A 4 3.69 11.10 13.73
N ASN A 5 3.26 11.77 14.80
CA ASN A 5 4.09 12.71 15.54
C ASN A 5 5.23 11.98 16.26
N GLU A 6 4.94 10.84 16.89
CA GLU A 6 5.96 10.00 17.54
C GLU A 6 7.04 9.55 16.54
N LEU A 7 6.63 9.08 15.35
CA LEU A 7 7.55 8.72 14.27
C LEU A 7 8.35 9.94 13.78
N ALA A 8 7.70 11.09 13.56
CA ALA A 8 8.40 12.29 13.10
C ALA A 8 9.48 12.78 14.08
N SER A 9 9.31 12.50 15.38
CA SER A 9 10.31 12.81 16.42
C SER A 9 11.33 11.70 16.67
N ALA A 10 11.18 10.54 16.03
CA ALA A 10 12.06 9.41 16.28
C ALA A 10 13.48 9.67 15.74
N PRO A 11 14.53 9.29 16.47
CA PRO A 11 15.90 9.46 16.01
C PRO A 11 16.16 8.62 14.75
N ASN A 12 16.97 9.17 13.84
CA ASN A 12 17.34 8.52 12.57
C ASN A 12 16.16 8.13 11.68
N LEU A 13 15.01 8.80 11.82
CA LEU A 13 13.83 8.59 10.99
C LEU A 13 13.45 9.90 10.28
N ALA A 14 13.29 9.81 8.95
CA ALA A 14 12.66 10.87 8.18
C ALA A 14 11.26 10.39 7.75
N LEU A 15 10.22 10.97 8.35
CA LEU A 15 8.84 10.64 7.97
C LEU A 15 8.47 11.35 6.65
N ARG A 16 8.11 10.57 5.63
CA ARG A 16 7.57 11.09 4.36
C ARG A 16 6.05 10.87 4.32
N MET A 17 5.30 11.96 4.26
CA MET A 17 3.84 11.93 4.13
C MET A 17 3.43 12.35 2.72
N GLY A 18 2.43 11.68 2.19
CA GLY A 18 1.70 12.11 0.99
C GLY A 18 0.56 13.07 1.34
N ASP A 19 0.00 13.70 0.32
CA ASP A 19 -1.16 14.57 0.44
C ASP A 19 -2.44 13.79 0.16
N VAL A 20 -3.46 13.98 0.99
CA VAL A 20 -4.79 13.43 0.74
C VAL A 20 -5.60 14.48 0.00
N ARG A 21 -6.01 14.17 -1.23
CA ARG A 21 -6.90 15.02 -2.02
C ARG A 21 -8.31 14.43 -2.05
N ILE A 22 -9.29 15.31 -1.89
CA ILE A 22 -10.71 14.97 -2.03
C ILE A 22 -11.08 15.14 -3.51
N GLY A 23 -11.34 14.03 -4.19
CA GLY A 23 -11.77 13.99 -5.59
C GLY A 23 -13.30 14.01 -5.74
N GLY A 24 -14.01 14.66 -4.81
CA GLY A 24 -15.47 14.69 -4.74
C GLY A 24 -16.08 13.42 -4.14
N TRP A 25 -17.30 13.10 -4.59
CA TRP A 25 -18.07 11.94 -4.15
C TRP A 25 -18.11 10.88 -5.24
N GLN A 26 -18.02 9.61 -4.85
CA GLN A 26 -18.12 8.46 -5.76
C GLN A 26 -19.25 7.54 -5.31
N VAL A 27 -20.00 7.00 -6.26
CA VAL A 27 -21.01 5.97 -5.99
C VAL A 27 -20.31 4.69 -5.51
N ARG A 28 -20.83 4.09 -4.44
CA ARG A 28 -20.36 2.82 -3.90
C ARG A 28 -20.63 1.71 -4.91
N GLU A 29 -19.69 0.78 -5.04
CA GLU A 29 -19.83 -0.38 -5.93
C GLU A 29 -21.09 -1.19 -5.64
N SER A 30 -21.40 -1.39 -4.34
CA SER A 30 -22.62 -2.06 -3.88
C SER A 30 -23.92 -1.34 -4.27
N ALA A 31 -23.88 -0.01 -4.43
CA ALA A 31 -25.02 0.78 -4.88
C ALA A 31 -25.13 0.74 -6.40
N MET A 32 -23.99 0.77 -7.11
CA MET A 32 -23.94 0.66 -8.57
C MET A 32 -24.59 -0.64 -9.06
N ASP A 33 -24.29 -1.78 -8.43
CA ASP A 33 -24.89 -3.07 -8.78
C ASP A 33 -26.41 -3.08 -8.60
N LYS A 34 -26.92 -2.43 -7.54
CA LYS A 34 -28.36 -2.35 -7.25
C LYS A 34 -29.07 -1.41 -8.22
N LEU A 35 -28.47 -0.26 -8.51
CA LEU A 35 -29.02 0.76 -9.42
C LEU A 35 -29.08 0.26 -10.86
N THR A 36 -28.12 -0.57 -11.28
CA THR A 36 -28.13 -1.20 -12.60
C THR A 36 -29.31 -2.16 -12.77
N ARG A 37 -29.71 -2.85 -11.69
CA ARG A 37 -30.82 -3.82 -11.71
C ARG A 37 -32.19 -3.19 -11.50
N ALA A 38 -32.26 -2.18 -10.64
CA ALA A 38 -33.48 -1.45 -10.30
C ALA A 38 -33.17 0.04 -10.24
N PRO A 39 -33.39 0.78 -11.34
CA PRO A 39 -33.15 2.22 -11.40
C PRO A 39 -33.99 2.95 -10.34
N ARG A 40 -33.31 3.72 -9.49
CA ARG A 40 -33.92 4.62 -8.50
C ARG A 40 -33.07 5.87 -8.32
N ALA A 41 -33.61 6.90 -7.69
CA ALA A 41 -32.83 8.07 -7.31
C ALA A 41 -31.66 7.71 -6.38
N LEU A 42 -30.53 8.37 -6.57
CA LEU A 42 -29.35 8.25 -5.69
C LEU A 42 -29.66 8.86 -4.32
N THR A 43 -29.24 8.17 -3.27
CA THR A 43 -29.34 8.65 -1.88
C THR A 43 -27.95 8.90 -1.31
N ALA A 44 -27.85 9.67 -0.23
CA ALA A 44 -26.56 9.94 0.43
C ALA A 44 -25.80 8.66 0.84
N ASN A 45 -26.54 7.59 1.19
CA ASN A 45 -25.97 6.30 1.58
C ASN A 45 -25.30 5.55 0.41
N ASP A 46 -25.62 5.91 -0.82
CA ASP A 46 -25.01 5.32 -2.02
C ASP A 46 -23.64 5.94 -2.34
N LEU A 47 -23.27 7.03 -1.66
CA LEU A 47 -22.05 7.77 -1.92
C LEU A 47 -20.95 7.46 -0.89
N LYS A 48 -19.71 7.59 -1.33
CA LYS A 48 -18.52 7.59 -0.48
C LYS A 48 -17.58 8.71 -0.95
N PRO A 49 -16.83 9.35 -0.04
CA PRO A 49 -15.83 10.33 -0.43
C PRO A 49 -14.73 9.63 -1.25
N ASN A 50 -14.37 10.22 -2.38
CA ASN A 50 -13.27 9.77 -3.22
C ASN A 50 -11.97 10.37 -2.72
N LEU A 51 -11.37 9.72 -1.72
CA LEU A 51 -10.09 10.15 -1.15
C LEU A 51 -8.94 9.50 -1.92
N ARG A 52 -8.01 10.31 -2.42
CA ARG A 52 -6.78 9.81 -3.07
C ARG A 52 -5.55 10.35 -2.35
N GLN A 53 -4.71 9.45 -1.88
CA GLN A 53 -3.38 9.79 -1.37
C GLN A 53 -2.42 9.88 -2.56
N LYS A 54 -1.58 10.91 -2.60
CA LYS A 54 -0.59 11.11 -3.67
C LYS A 54 0.76 11.57 -3.12
N GLY A 55 1.82 11.32 -3.88
CA GLY A 55 3.12 11.98 -3.74
C GLY A 55 4.07 11.35 -2.73
N VAL A 56 3.67 10.32 -1.98
CA VAL A 56 4.58 9.61 -1.07
C VAL A 56 5.68 8.87 -1.85
N ASP A 57 5.31 8.21 -2.96
CA ASP A 57 6.23 7.40 -3.77
C ASP A 57 7.30 8.27 -4.46
N ILE A 58 6.90 9.45 -4.93
CA ILE A 58 7.83 10.43 -5.53
C ILE A 58 8.83 10.94 -4.47
N ARG A 59 8.36 11.26 -3.25
CA ARG A 59 9.24 11.77 -2.18
C ARG A 59 10.26 10.70 -1.78
N ILE A 60 9.82 9.46 -1.59
CA ILE A 60 10.72 8.33 -1.27
C ILE A 60 11.65 8.03 -2.46
N GLY A 61 11.15 8.07 -3.69
CA GLY A 61 11.96 7.87 -4.90
C GLY A 61 13.07 8.91 -5.03
N LEU A 62 12.79 10.18 -4.67
CA LEU A 62 13.79 11.24 -4.64
C LEU A 62 14.83 11.03 -3.54
N ASP A 63 14.42 10.52 -2.37
CA ASP A 63 15.37 10.16 -1.30
C ASP A 63 16.31 9.05 -1.75
N ILE A 64 15.79 8.01 -2.41
CA ILE A 64 16.60 6.93 -3.01
C ILE A 64 17.59 7.52 -4.03
N ALA A 65 17.12 8.37 -4.95
CA ALA A 65 17.97 8.99 -5.96
C ALA A 65 19.08 9.84 -5.31
N ARG A 66 18.75 10.66 -4.31
CA ARG A 66 19.72 11.48 -3.57
C ARG A 66 20.75 10.64 -2.83
N LEU A 67 20.33 9.57 -2.16
CA LEU A 67 21.24 8.66 -1.47
C LEU A 67 22.16 7.93 -2.46
N SER A 68 21.66 7.70 -3.67
CA SER A 68 22.42 7.05 -4.75
C SER A 68 23.47 7.93 -5.36
N LEU A 69 23.17 9.20 -5.61
CA LEU A 69 24.09 10.14 -6.23
C LEU A 69 25.23 10.61 -5.32
N ASN A 70 25.04 10.56 -4.00
CA ASN A 70 26.01 11.10 -3.04
C ASN A 70 26.98 10.04 -2.50
N ASP A 71 26.97 8.82 -3.04
CA ASP A 71 27.79 7.67 -2.58
C ASP A 71 27.77 7.43 -1.06
N THR A 72 26.72 7.91 -0.39
CA THR A 72 26.64 7.92 1.08
C THR A 72 26.30 6.55 1.63
N VAL A 73 25.71 5.69 0.80
CA VAL A 73 25.30 4.33 1.16
C VAL A 73 25.74 3.35 0.08
N ARG A 74 26.13 2.13 0.49
CA ARG A 74 26.46 1.04 -0.44
C ARG A 74 25.26 0.13 -0.75
N SER A 75 24.25 0.21 0.10
CA SER A 75 23.09 -0.65 0.06
C SER A 75 21.85 0.09 0.55
N LEU A 76 20.70 -0.22 -0.04
CA LEU A 76 19.38 0.23 0.38
C LEU A 76 18.54 -0.98 0.75
N VAL A 77 17.91 -0.94 1.92
CA VAL A 77 16.86 -1.89 2.29
C VAL A 77 15.52 -1.18 2.13
N VAL A 78 14.68 -1.67 1.22
CA VAL A 78 13.40 -1.07 0.90
C VAL A 78 12.30 -2.05 1.27
N VAL A 79 11.44 -1.63 2.20
CA VAL A 79 10.29 -2.40 2.65
C VAL A 79 9.06 -1.93 1.88
N THR A 80 8.70 -2.63 0.79
CA THR A 80 7.57 -2.26 -0.05
C THR A 80 7.01 -3.45 -0.84
N ALA A 81 5.76 -3.31 -1.28
CA ALA A 81 5.17 -4.16 -2.31
C ALA A 81 4.66 -3.33 -3.51
N ASP A 82 5.02 -2.05 -3.55
CA ASP A 82 4.58 -1.10 -4.57
C ASP A 82 5.54 -1.12 -5.77
N THR A 83 4.97 -1.32 -6.95
CA THR A 83 5.72 -1.35 -8.21
C THR A 83 6.14 0.01 -8.70
N ASP A 84 5.58 1.09 -8.18
CA ASP A 84 5.93 2.45 -8.57
C ASP A 84 7.38 2.80 -8.21
N PHE A 85 8.05 2.00 -7.35
CA PHE A 85 9.47 2.12 -7.02
C PHE A 85 10.43 1.48 -8.02
N VAL A 86 9.95 0.71 -9.00
CA VAL A 86 10.80 0.08 -10.03
C VAL A 86 11.78 1.07 -10.69
N PRO A 87 11.36 2.27 -11.12
CA PRO A 87 12.29 3.26 -11.69
C PRO A 87 13.38 3.69 -10.71
N ALA A 88 13.04 3.89 -9.42
CA ALA A 88 13.99 4.28 -8.39
C ALA A 88 15.02 3.17 -8.11
N PHE A 89 14.59 1.90 -8.12
CA PHE A 89 15.49 0.75 -7.94
C PHE A 89 16.47 0.62 -9.11
N LYS A 90 15.97 0.77 -10.34
CA LYS A 90 16.82 0.76 -11.54
C LYS A 90 17.85 1.87 -11.50
N PHE A 91 17.45 3.06 -11.04
CA PHE A 91 18.37 4.19 -10.87
C PHE A 91 19.45 3.86 -9.84
N ALA A 92 19.07 3.48 -8.62
CA ALA A 92 20.02 3.15 -7.56
C ALA A 92 21.02 2.06 -7.96
N ARG A 93 20.57 1.00 -8.63
CA ARG A 93 21.45 -0.09 -9.09
C ARG A 93 22.43 0.35 -10.18
N ARG A 94 22.03 1.29 -11.04
CA ARG A 94 22.93 1.87 -12.06
C ARG A 94 24.02 2.73 -11.44
N GLU A 95 23.71 3.40 -10.33
CA GLU A 95 24.69 4.12 -9.51
C GLU A 95 25.50 3.18 -8.59
N GLY A 96 25.39 1.85 -8.76
CA GLY A 96 26.22 0.87 -8.05
C GLY A 96 25.72 0.49 -6.65
N ILE A 97 24.52 0.92 -6.25
CA ILE A 97 23.94 0.57 -4.95
C ILE A 97 23.19 -0.75 -5.01
N LYS A 98 23.42 -1.60 -4.00
CA LYS A 98 22.66 -2.84 -3.81
C LYS A 98 21.28 -2.56 -3.23
N VAL A 99 20.23 -3.07 -3.86
CA VAL A 99 18.85 -2.92 -3.41
C VAL A 99 18.33 -4.23 -2.82
N TYR A 100 18.06 -4.22 -1.52
CA TYR A 100 17.41 -5.29 -0.78
C TYR A 100 15.91 -5.02 -0.66
N LEU A 101 15.07 -5.96 -1.08
CA LEU A 101 13.61 -5.84 -1.02
C LEU A 101 13.04 -6.67 0.12
N ASP A 102 12.29 -6.05 1.01
CA ASP A 102 11.39 -6.75 1.94
C ASP A 102 9.94 -6.39 1.60
N SER A 103 9.06 -7.38 1.56
CA SER A 103 7.63 -7.20 1.26
C SER A 103 6.73 -7.50 2.46
N LEU A 104 7.32 -7.82 3.63
CA LEU A 104 6.64 -8.27 4.83
C LEU A 104 5.68 -9.44 4.56
N GLY A 105 6.13 -10.40 3.76
CA GLY A 105 5.35 -11.57 3.37
C GLY A 105 4.25 -11.30 2.33
N LYS A 106 4.14 -10.08 1.80
CA LYS A 106 3.21 -9.78 0.71
C LYS A 106 3.73 -10.30 -0.63
N ARG A 107 2.80 -10.68 -1.52
CA ARG A 107 3.15 -10.93 -2.92
C ARG A 107 3.52 -9.61 -3.59
N VAL A 108 4.61 -9.66 -4.35
CA VAL A 108 5.11 -8.55 -5.14
C VAL A 108 5.11 -8.95 -6.61
N LEU A 109 4.99 -7.97 -7.50
CA LEU A 109 5.07 -8.24 -8.94
C LEU A 109 6.52 -8.60 -9.33
N PRO A 110 6.71 -9.49 -10.32
CA PRO A 110 8.05 -9.94 -10.75
C PRO A 110 9.00 -8.79 -11.10
N ALA A 111 8.49 -7.72 -11.71
CA ALA A 111 9.30 -6.54 -12.08
C ALA A 111 9.99 -5.88 -10.88
N LEU A 112 9.35 -5.88 -9.70
CA LEU A 112 9.96 -5.32 -8.48
C LEU A 112 11.08 -6.23 -7.96
N ILE A 113 10.93 -7.55 -8.09
CA ILE A 113 11.96 -8.55 -7.72
C ILE A 113 13.15 -8.46 -8.67
N GLU A 114 12.90 -8.43 -9.98
CA GLU A 114 13.92 -8.32 -11.04
C GLU A 114 14.85 -7.12 -10.83
N HIS A 115 14.30 -6.03 -10.31
CA HIS A 115 15.03 -4.80 -10.04
C HIS A 115 15.58 -4.70 -8.62
N SER A 116 15.49 -5.75 -7.82
CA SER A 116 16.21 -5.90 -6.54
C SER A 116 17.37 -6.88 -6.68
N ASP A 117 18.42 -6.72 -5.87
CA ASP A 117 19.55 -7.64 -5.85
C ASP A 117 19.29 -8.85 -4.95
N LEU A 118 18.52 -8.66 -3.87
CA LEU A 118 18.10 -9.73 -2.99
C LEU A 118 16.75 -9.41 -2.33
N ARG A 119 15.91 -10.43 -2.21
CA ARG A 119 14.66 -10.35 -1.44
C ARG A 119 14.86 -10.96 -0.06
N LEU A 120 14.49 -10.23 0.99
CA LEU A 120 14.68 -10.61 2.38
C LEU A 120 13.52 -11.46 2.93
N SER A 121 12.26 -11.16 2.57
CA SER A 121 11.15 -12.04 2.96
C SER A 121 11.11 -13.30 2.09
N GLU A 122 10.61 -14.40 2.67
CA GLU A 122 10.34 -15.63 1.92
C GLU A 122 9.14 -15.48 0.97
N ILE A 123 9.08 -16.30 -0.08
CA ILE A 123 7.93 -16.33 -1.00
C ILE A 123 6.85 -17.17 -0.32
N PRO A 124 5.70 -16.61 0.04
CA PRO A 124 4.64 -17.40 0.64
C PRO A 124 4.18 -18.47 -0.35
N THR A 125 4.18 -19.72 0.10
CA THR A 125 3.78 -20.89 -0.68
C THR A 125 2.32 -20.79 -1.13
N HIS A 126 1.94 -21.57 -2.14
CA HIS A 126 0.56 -21.59 -2.63
C HIS A 126 -0.44 -21.90 -1.51
N ASP A 127 -0.10 -22.83 -0.62
CA ASP A 127 -0.95 -23.26 0.49
C ASP A 127 -1.08 -22.20 1.58
N GLU A 128 0.00 -21.51 1.94
CA GLU A 128 -0.05 -20.37 2.87
C GLU A 128 -0.97 -19.27 2.35
N VAL A 129 -0.91 -18.99 1.04
CA VAL A 129 -1.77 -17.99 0.40
C VAL A 129 -3.22 -18.43 0.37
N LYS A 130 -3.50 -19.71 0.13
CA LYS A 130 -4.86 -20.27 0.19
C LYS A 130 -5.42 -20.17 1.62
N ARG A 131 -4.62 -20.52 2.63
CA ARG A 131 -4.97 -20.40 4.06
C ARG A 131 -5.25 -18.95 4.46
N GLU A 132 -4.40 -18.02 4.03
CA GLU A 132 -4.58 -16.60 4.35
C GLU A 132 -5.83 -16.01 3.68
N ARG A 133 -6.09 -16.36 2.41
CA ARG A 133 -7.34 -15.97 1.73
C ARG A 133 -8.58 -16.48 2.45
N GLN A 134 -8.55 -17.75 2.86
CA GLN A 134 -9.64 -18.35 3.63
C GLN A 134 -9.81 -17.65 4.99
N ARG A 135 -8.71 -17.33 5.68
CA ARG A 135 -8.72 -16.59 6.96
C ARG A 135 -9.34 -15.21 6.78
N ARG A 136 -8.89 -14.42 5.80
CA ARG A 136 -9.45 -13.10 5.48
C ARG A 136 -10.92 -13.17 5.10
N ARG A 137 -11.34 -14.20 4.34
CA ARG A 137 -12.76 -14.42 4.02
C ARG A 137 -13.59 -14.72 5.27
N ARG A 138 -13.12 -15.60 6.16
CA ARG A 138 -13.79 -15.91 7.43
C ARG A 138 -13.88 -14.67 8.33
N GLN A 139 -12.82 -13.88 8.40
CA GLN A 139 -12.73 -12.67 9.20
C GLN A 139 -13.73 -11.61 8.71
N ARG A 140 -13.80 -11.37 7.39
CA ARG A 140 -14.81 -10.48 6.78
C ARG A 140 -16.25 -10.94 7.02
N VAL A 141 -16.51 -12.25 7.00
CA VAL A 141 -17.84 -12.80 7.31
C VAL A 141 -18.19 -12.58 8.78
N ARG A 142 -17.24 -12.76 9.68
CA ARG A 142 -17.41 -12.51 11.12
C ARG A 142 -17.64 -11.02 11.40
N GLU A 143 -16.82 -10.14 10.85
CA GLU A 143 -16.97 -8.68 10.96
C GLU A 143 -18.36 -8.24 10.48
N ARG A 144 -18.83 -8.74 9.33
CA ARG A 144 -20.18 -8.42 8.83
C ARG A 144 -21.31 -8.88 9.76
N ARG A 145 -21.16 -10.03 10.43
CA ARG A 145 -22.15 -10.54 11.40
C ARG A 145 -22.15 -9.72 12.68
N GLU A 146 -20.97 -9.31 13.14
CA GLU A 146 -20.83 -8.44 14.32
C GLU A 146 -21.43 -7.05 14.03
N THR A 147 -21.16 -6.44 12.86
CA THR A 147 -21.77 -5.15 12.48
C THR A 147 -23.30 -5.22 12.37
N SER A 148 -23.86 -6.32 11.86
CA SER A 148 -25.31 -6.48 11.74
C SER A 148 -26.01 -6.83 13.06
N ALA A 149 -25.29 -7.34 14.05
CA ALA A 149 -25.82 -7.54 15.41
C ALA A 149 -25.85 -6.22 16.20
N THR A 150 -24.84 -5.35 16.03
CA THR A 150 -24.78 -4.04 16.71
C THR A 150 -25.73 -3.00 16.11
N GLU A 151 -26.18 -3.18 14.86
CA GLU A 151 -27.20 -2.31 14.23
C GLU A 151 -28.66 -2.71 14.59
N ALA A 152 -28.85 -3.85 15.26
CA ALA A 152 -30.17 -4.39 15.64
C ALA A 152 -30.53 -4.18 17.13
N GLU A 153 -29.65 -3.53 17.89
CA GLU A 153 -29.78 -3.19 19.32
C GLU A 153 -29.80 -1.66 19.48
#